data_AF-A0A7J8GGD1-F1
#
_entry.id   AF-A0A7J8GGD1-F1
#
_cell.length_a   1.000
_cell.length_b   1.000
_cell.length_c   1.000
_cell.angle_alpha   90.00
_cell.angle_beta   90.00
_cell.angle_gamma   90.00
#
_symmetry.space_group_name_H-M   'P 1'
#
loop_
_entity.id
_entity.type
_entity.pdbx_description
1 polymer ?
#
loop_
_entity_poly.entity_id
_entity_poly.type
_entity_poly.pdbx_seq_one_letter_code
_entity_poly.pdbx_strand_id
1 'polypeptide(L)'
;MMSVHTDCIVSMQILSTLMEITIRNDTFSDSPVWPWIPSLSDIAAVFFNMGIDFRFLFPLENLQPDFNEDNLVSKTQMTLGGKGSEDSSKPIFSTLPETNILNVVKFLGLCTSIHPEGYQDHEIILLILMLFKMSLEKQLKQIPLVDFQSLLINLMKNIRDWNTKMPELCLAINELSSHPHNLLWLVQLVPNWTSRGRQLRQCLSLVIISKLLDEKHEDIPNTNNLQISVLLRYLVQMKPSDLLKKMVLKRRAEQPNGTIDDSLHLELEKQAYYLTYILLHLVGEVSCSHSFSSGQRKHFVHLCGALEKHVKCDIREDARLFYRTKVKDLVARIHGKWQEIIQNCRPTQVSFY
;
A
#
# COMPACT_ATOMS: atom_id res chain seq x y z
N MET A 1 -5.48 27.35 -0.51
CA MET A 1 -4.73 26.09 -0.71
C MET A 1 -3.71 26.14 -1.85
N MET A 2 -3.84 27.06 -2.81
CA MET A 2 -3.03 27.09 -4.05
C MET A 2 -1.61 27.65 -3.95
N SER A 3 -1.18 28.20 -2.81
CA SER A 3 0.16 28.79 -2.69
C SER A 3 1.18 27.72 -2.34
N VAL A 4 1.61 26.98 -3.37
CA VAL A 4 2.81 26.16 -3.31
C VAL A 4 4.00 27.12 -3.25
N HIS A 5 4.76 27.10 -2.15
CA HIS A 5 5.83 28.07 -1.92
C HIS A 5 7.18 27.36 -1.84
N THR A 6 8.20 27.99 -2.43
CA THR A 6 9.58 27.44 -2.46
C THR A 6 10.26 27.54 -1.10
N ASP A 7 9.96 28.58 -0.32
CA ASP A 7 10.38 28.71 1.08
C ASP A 7 9.52 27.82 2.00
N CYS A 8 10.18 26.90 2.71
CA CYS A 8 9.55 25.98 3.64
C CYS A 8 8.93 26.66 4.87
N ILE A 9 9.49 27.79 5.33
CA ILE A 9 8.97 28.54 6.49
C ILE A 9 7.62 29.15 6.13
N VAL A 10 7.54 29.78 4.96
CA VAL A 10 6.30 30.38 4.46
C VAL A 10 5.24 29.30 4.21
N SER A 11 5.64 28.16 3.61
CA SER A 11 4.74 27.01 3.42
C SER A 11 4.16 26.49 4.74
N MET A 12 4.97 26.41 5.80
CA MET A 12 4.52 26.04 7.14
C MET A 12 3.57 27.07 7.76
N GLN A 13 3.85 28.37 7.59
CA GLN A 13 2.96 29.43 8.08
C GLN A 13 1.59 29.37 7.39
N ILE A 14 1.56 29.15 6.07
CA ILE A 14 0.32 28.95 5.30
C ILE A 14 -0.48 27.77 5.87
N LEU A 15 0.18 26.64 6.13
CA LEU A 15 -0.47 25.48 6.75
C LEU A 15 -1.08 25.84 8.11
N SER A 16 -0.31 26.45 9.00
CA SER A 16 -0.79 26.84 10.34
C SER A 16 -2.02 27.74 10.26
N THR A 17 -1.98 28.77 9.41
CA THR A 17 -3.12 29.68 9.21
C THR A 17 -4.34 28.94 8.66
N LEU A 18 -4.17 28.03 7.69
CA LEU A 18 -5.28 27.23 7.16
C LEU A 18 -5.89 26.32 8.24
N MET A 19 -5.05 25.68 9.06
CA MET A 19 -5.51 24.84 10.17
C MET A 19 -6.30 25.66 11.20
N GLU A 20 -5.79 26.83 11.60
CA GLU A 20 -6.45 27.74 12.55
C GLU A 20 -7.81 28.20 12.04
N ILE A 21 -7.90 28.62 10.78
CA ILE A 21 -9.17 29.03 10.16
C ILE A 21 -10.18 27.87 10.18
N THR A 22 -9.74 26.66 9.83
CA THR A 22 -10.59 25.47 9.78
C THR A 22 -11.12 25.10 11.16
N ILE A 23 -10.25 25.07 12.18
CA ILE A 23 -10.63 24.77 13.57
C ILE A 23 -11.57 25.84 14.13
N ARG A 24 -11.29 27.11 13.85
CA ARG A 24 -12.14 28.22 14.29
C ARG A 24 -13.54 28.11 13.68
N ASN A 25 -13.64 27.86 12.37
CA ASN A 25 -14.94 27.73 11.71
C ASN A 25 -15.74 26.54 12.23
N ASP A 26 -15.10 25.44 12.59
CA ASP A 26 -15.75 24.30 13.24
C ASP A 26 -16.30 24.68 14.63
N THR A 27 -15.47 25.29 15.48
CA THR A 27 -15.80 25.61 16.89
C THR A 27 -16.92 26.65 17.04
N PHE A 28 -17.05 27.59 16.10
CA PHE A 28 -18.01 28.71 16.19
C PHE A 28 -19.27 28.53 15.31
N SER A 29 -19.43 27.37 14.66
CA SER A 29 -20.59 27.12 13.79
C SER A 29 -21.81 26.62 14.58
N ASP A 30 -22.58 27.54 15.18
CA ASP A 30 -23.97 27.28 15.61
C ASP A 30 -24.95 27.22 14.41
N SER A 31 -24.43 27.41 13.19
CA SER A 31 -25.18 27.37 11.93
C SER A 31 -24.93 26.05 11.18
N PRO A 32 -25.90 25.54 10.39
CA PRO A 32 -25.74 24.29 9.62
C PRO A 32 -24.75 24.39 8.44
N VAL A 33 -23.98 25.48 8.34
CA VAL A 33 -22.99 25.69 7.29
C VAL A 33 -21.70 24.98 7.67
N TRP A 34 -21.46 23.83 7.03
CA TRP A 34 -20.27 23.02 7.24
C TRP A 34 -18.98 23.82 6.99
N PRO A 35 -17.91 23.58 7.77
CA PRO A 35 -16.61 24.19 7.52
C PRO A 35 -16.12 23.80 6.12
N TRP A 36 -15.61 24.78 5.37
CA TRP A 36 -15.07 24.54 4.03
C TRP A 36 -13.88 23.57 4.10
N ILE A 37 -13.92 22.54 3.25
CA ILE A 37 -12.83 21.60 2.99
C ILE A 37 -12.52 21.62 1.48
N PRO A 38 -11.29 21.28 1.04
CA PRO A 38 -10.98 21.24 -0.39
C PRO A 38 -11.75 20.14 -1.10
N SER A 39 -12.14 20.39 -2.34
CA SER A 39 -12.61 19.32 -3.23
C SER A 39 -11.44 18.46 -3.72
N LEU A 40 -11.71 17.25 -4.22
CA LEU A 40 -10.70 16.42 -4.88
C LEU A 40 -9.97 17.17 -6.00
N SER A 41 -10.70 18.00 -6.75
CA SER A 41 -10.15 18.83 -7.82
C SER A 41 -9.19 19.91 -7.29
N ASP A 42 -9.49 20.51 -6.13
CA ASP A 42 -8.60 21.51 -5.52
C ASP A 42 -7.30 20.86 -5.03
N ILE A 43 -7.40 19.65 -4.47
CA ILE A 43 -6.24 18.86 -4.03
C ILE A 43 -5.37 18.48 -5.24
N ALA A 44 -5.99 17.99 -6.32
CA ALA A 44 -5.29 17.63 -7.55
C ALA A 44 -4.61 18.85 -8.19
N ALA A 45 -5.27 20.01 -8.22
CA ALA A 45 -4.69 21.25 -8.74
C ALA A 45 -3.44 21.67 -7.96
N VAL A 46 -3.44 21.49 -6.64
CA VAL A 46 -2.29 21.82 -5.77
C VAL A 46 -1.09 20.92 -6.08
N PHE A 47 -1.30 19.61 -6.24
CA PHE A 47 -0.24 18.69 -6.64
C PHE A 47 0.21 18.89 -8.09
N PHE A 48 -0.70 19.21 -8.99
CA PHE A 48 -0.39 19.56 -10.38
C PHE A 48 0.50 20.80 -10.44
N ASN A 49 0.22 21.82 -9.61
CA ASN A 49 1.06 23.01 -9.47
C ASN A 49 2.44 22.73 -8.85
N MET A 50 2.61 21.60 -8.16
CA MET A 50 3.93 21.12 -7.71
C MET A 50 4.73 20.42 -8.83
N GLY A 51 4.16 20.28 -10.03
CA GLY A 51 4.76 19.57 -11.17
C GLY A 51 4.43 18.09 -11.23
N ILE A 52 3.42 17.62 -10.48
CA ILE A 52 2.99 16.22 -10.52
C ILE A 52 1.98 16.05 -11.67
N ASP A 53 2.31 15.15 -12.60
CA ASP A 53 1.47 14.85 -13.78
C ASP A 53 0.09 14.28 -13.40
N PHE A 54 -0.94 14.62 -14.18
CA PHE A 54 -2.31 14.14 -13.93
C PHE A 54 -2.41 12.60 -13.93
N ARG A 55 -1.74 11.92 -14.87
CA ARG A 55 -1.71 10.45 -14.94
C ARG A 55 -0.91 9.85 -13.79
N PHE A 56 -0.03 10.61 -13.16
CA PHE A 56 0.60 10.19 -11.92
C PHE A 56 -0.37 10.26 -10.74
N LEU A 57 -1.20 11.31 -10.65
CA LEU A 57 -2.21 11.45 -9.60
C LEU A 57 -3.34 10.41 -9.73
N PHE A 58 -3.77 10.11 -10.96
CA PHE A 58 -4.86 9.19 -11.28
C PHE A 58 -4.43 8.14 -12.32
N PRO A 59 -3.59 7.15 -11.92
CA PRO A 59 -2.95 6.22 -12.86
C PRO A 59 -3.85 5.10 -13.40
N LEU A 60 -5.08 4.94 -12.89
CA LEU A 60 -5.96 3.82 -13.23
C LEU A 60 -7.12 4.29 -14.11
N GLU A 61 -7.20 3.81 -15.35
CA GLU A 61 -8.21 4.26 -16.33
C GLU A 61 -9.65 3.97 -15.89
N ASN A 62 -9.86 2.86 -15.18
CA ASN A 62 -11.18 2.48 -14.64
C ASN A 62 -11.59 3.26 -13.38
N LEU A 63 -10.68 4.06 -12.81
CA LEU A 63 -10.90 4.86 -11.61
C LEU A 63 -10.40 6.28 -11.85
N GLN A 64 -11.21 7.06 -12.55
CA GLN A 64 -10.95 8.46 -12.86
C GLN A 64 -11.86 9.40 -12.03
N PRO A 65 -11.40 10.62 -11.74
CA PRO A 65 -12.26 11.67 -11.19
C PRO A 65 -13.25 12.18 -12.26
N ASP A 66 -14.17 13.05 -11.84
CA ASP A 66 -15.15 13.73 -12.70
C ASP A 66 -14.58 14.94 -13.46
N PHE A 67 -13.27 15.19 -13.33
CA PHE A 67 -12.53 16.25 -14.03
C PHE A 67 -11.31 15.67 -14.75
N ASN A 68 -10.76 16.43 -15.70
CA ASN A 68 -9.58 16.06 -16.46
C ASN A 68 -8.43 17.06 -16.28
N GLU A 69 -7.32 16.81 -16.98
CA GLU A 69 -6.14 17.66 -16.95
C GLU A 69 -6.42 19.10 -17.44
N ASP A 70 -7.23 19.28 -18.49
CA ASP A 70 -7.59 20.60 -19.02
C ASP A 70 -8.34 21.45 -17.98
N ASN A 71 -9.17 20.81 -17.15
CA ASN A 71 -9.84 21.48 -16.04
C ASN A 71 -8.83 22.00 -15.00
N LEU A 72 -7.75 21.25 -14.72
CA LEU A 72 -6.70 21.67 -13.79
C LEU A 72 -5.88 22.83 -14.37
N VAL A 73 -5.46 22.72 -15.64
CA VAL A 73 -4.72 23.79 -16.33
C VAL A 73 -5.51 25.10 -16.33
N SER A 74 -6.81 25.01 -16.61
CA SER A 74 -7.72 26.18 -16.60
C SER A 74 -7.79 26.84 -15.22
N LYS A 75 -7.89 26.05 -14.15
CA LYS A 75 -7.88 26.55 -12.76
C LYS A 75 -6.55 27.24 -12.41
N THR A 76 -5.43 26.67 -12.84
CA THR A 76 -4.10 27.24 -12.62
C THR A 76 -3.93 28.56 -13.37
N GLN A 77 -4.37 28.64 -14.63
CA GLN A 77 -4.29 29.85 -15.46
C GLN A 77 -5.20 30.98 -14.97
N MET A 78 -6.41 30.68 -14.49
CA MET A 78 -7.31 31.69 -13.89
C MET A 78 -6.68 32.37 -12.66
N THR A 79 -5.85 31.63 -11.91
CA THR A 79 -5.22 32.13 -10.68
C THR A 79 -3.99 33.01 -10.97
N LEU A 80 -3.31 32.80 -12.10
CA LEU A 80 -2.10 33.53 -12.51
C LEU A 80 -2.36 34.88 -13.20
N GLY A 81 -3.63 35.28 -13.40
CA GLY A 81 -3.95 36.64 -13.83
C GLY A 81 -3.41 37.04 -15.20
N GLY A 82 -3.62 36.22 -16.24
CA GLY A 82 -3.58 36.65 -17.64
C GLY A 82 -2.19 36.79 -18.31
N LYS A 83 -2.17 36.36 -19.59
CA LYS A 83 -1.08 36.32 -20.58
C LYS A 83 0.09 35.37 -20.24
N GLY A 84 -0.04 34.16 -20.79
CA GLY A 84 1.07 33.23 -20.93
C GLY A 84 2.25 33.88 -21.64
N SER A 85 3.34 34.02 -20.89
CA SER A 85 4.67 34.06 -21.47
C SER A 85 5.04 32.62 -21.83
N GLU A 86 5.60 32.40 -23.02
CA GLU A 86 6.07 31.12 -23.55
C GLU A 86 7.17 30.45 -22.68
N ASP A 87 7.56 31.09 -21.57
CA ASP A 87 8.50 30.59 -20.56
C ASP A 87 7.86 29.74 -19.44
N SER A 88 6.54 29.48 -19.47
CA SER A 88 5.83 28.73 -18.42
C SER A 88 6.11 27.22 -18.36
N SER A 89 7.08 26.73 -19.13
CA SER A 89 7.40 25.30 -19.27
C SER A 89 8.42 24.79 -18.24
N LYS A 90 8.98 25.67 -17.40
CA LYS A 90 9.89 25.25 -16.32
C LYS A 90 9.09 24.87 -15.08
N PRO A 91 9.28 23.67 -14.52
CA PRO A 91 8.63 23.31 -13.26
C PRO A 91 9.06 24.28 -12.16
N ILE A 92 8.10 24.74 -11.35
CA ILE A 92 8.33 25.67 -10.22
C ILE A 92 9.39 25.10 -9.26
N PHE A 93 9.50 23.77 -9.20
CA PHE A 93 10.47 23.04 -8.40
C PHE A 93 11.42 22.25 -9.28
N SER A 94 12.72 22.30 -8.96
CA SER A 94 13.75 21.49 -9.61
C SER A 94 13.80 20.05 -9.07
N THR A 95 13.21 19.80 -7.91
CA THR A 95 13.11 18.51 -7.20
C THR A 95 11.75 18.37 -6.54
N LEU A 96 11.37 17.18 -6.07
CA LEU A 96 10.07 16.98 -5.41
C LEU A 96 9.94 17.89 -4.17
N PRO A 97 8.88 18.70 -4.06
CA PRO A 97 8.69 19.60 -2.92
C PRO A 97 8.11 18.86 -1.70
N GLU A 98 8.93 18.02 -1.05
CA GLU A 98 8.52 17.15 0.06
C GLU A 98 7.76 17.89 1.16
N THR A 99 8.25 19.05 1.62
CA THR A 99 7.59 19.85 2.67
C THR A 99 6.19 20.30 2.25
N ASN A 100 6.01 20.75 1.01
CA ASN A 100 4.71 21.18 0.53
C ASN A 100 3.73 20.00 0.43
N ILE A 101 4.21 18.83 -0.04
CA ILE A 101 3.41 17.60 -0.07
C ILE A 101 2.95 17.23 1.34
N LEU A 102 3.87 17.20 2.31
CA LEU A 102 3.54 16.88 3.69
C LEU A 102 2.55 17.89 4.30
N ASN A 103 2.66 19.17 3.94
CA ASN A 103 1.72 20.19 4.41
C ASN A 103 0.31 19.95 3.88
N VAL A 104 0.16 19.57 2.60
CA VAL A 104 -1.14 19.16 2.04
C VAL A 104 -1.68 17.94 2.79
N VAL A 105 -0.86 16.91 3.02
CA VAL A 105 -1.27 15.70 3.75
C VAL A 105 -1.71 16.02 5.19
N LYS A 106 -0.99 16.88 5.91
CA LYS A 106 -1.37 17.31 7.27
C LYS A 106 -2.70 18.06 7.28
N PHE A 107 -2.89 18.98 6.32
CA PHE A 107 -4.13 19.73 6.23
C PHE A 107 -5.32 18.81 5.91
N LEU A 108 -5.16 17.88 4.97
CA LEU A 108 -6.18 16.88 4.67
C LEU A 108 -6.46 15.97 5.88
N GLY A 109 -5.44 15.64 6.67
CA GLY A 109 -5.60 14.92 7.92
C GLY A 109 -6.55 15.64 8.88
N LEU A 110 -6.41 16.96 9.01
CA LEU A 110 -7.34 17.79 9.79
C LEU A 110 -8.74 17.81 9.18
N CYS A 111 -8.87 18.13 7.88
CA CYS A 111 -10.18 18.23 7.22
C CYS A 111 -10.98 16.93 7.32
N THR A 112 -10.34 15.78 7.08
CA THR A 112 -10.98 14.46 7.17
C THR A 112 -11.31 14.04 8.60
N SER A 113 -10.68 14.65 9.60
CA SER A 113 -11.00 14.42 11.02
C SER A 113 -12.21 15.25 11.46
N ILE A 114 -12.24 16.53 11.07
CA ILE A 114 -13.32 17.48 11.41
C ILE A 114 -14.60 17.15 10.64
N HIS A 115 -14.48 16.82 9.35
CA HIS A 115 -15.62 16.54 8.49
C HIS A 115 -15.51 15.16 7.82
N PRO A 116 -15.83 14.07 8.55
CA PRO A 116 -15.72 12.70 8.05
C PRO A 116 -16.54 12.40 6.79
N GLU A 117 -17.72 13.03 6.67
CA GLU A 117 -18.66 12.85 5.56
C GLU A 117 -18.37 13.78 4.37
N GLY A 118 -17.25 14.51 4.41
CA GLY A 118 -16.92 15.54 3.43
C GLY A 118 -16.56 15.04 2.05
N TYR A 119 -16.25 13.75 1.92
CA TYR A 119 -15.88 13.12 0.65
C TYR A 119 -16.74 11.89 0.41
N GLN A 120 -17.11 11.65 -0.84
CA GLN A 120 -17.75 10.41 -1.24
C GLN A 120 -16.75 9.25 -1.22
N ASP A 121 -17.23 8.02 -1.03
CA ASP A 121 -16.40 6.81 -1.02
C ASP A 121 -15.48 6.70 -2.26
N HIS A 122 -15.97 7.13 -3.43
CA HIS A 122 -15.17 7.21 -4.67
C HIS A 122 -13.99 8.19 -4.55
N GLU A 123 -14.25 9.39 -4.05
CA GLU A 123 -13.20 10.40 -3.84
C GLU A 123 -12.19 9.94 -2.79
N ILE A 124 -12.65 9.29 -1.72
CA ILE A 124 -11.79 8.70 -0.69
C ILE A 124 -10.87 7.64 -1.29
N ILE A 125 -11.38 6.75 -2.16
CA ILE A 125 -10.57 5.75 -2.87
C ILE A 125 -9.50 6.44 -3.73
N LEU A 126 -9.88 7.46 -4.52
CA LEU A 126 -8.93 8.20 -5.36
C LEU A 126 -7.85 8.90 -4.51
N LEU A 127 -8.21 9.50 -3.38
CA LEU A 127 -7.27 10.10 -2.43
C LEU A 127 -6.28 9.07 -1.87
N ILE A 128 -6.78 7.89 -1.46
CA ILE A 128 -5.94 6.79 -0.97
C ILE A 128 -4.96 6.32 -2.06
N LEU A 129 -5.43 6.14 -3.29
CA LEU A 129 -4.60 5.70 -4.42
C LEU A 129 -3.53 6.73 -4.78
N MET A 130 -3.88 8.00 -4.78
CA MET A 130 -2.95 9.11 -5.00
C MET A 130 -1.86 9.13 -3.91
N LEU A 131 -2.23 9.00 -2.63
CA LEU A 131 -1.26 8.92 -1.52
C LEU A 131 -0.34 7.71 -1.66
N PHE A 132 -0.87 6.54 -2.00
CA PHE A 132 -0.06 5.36 -2.25
C PHE A 132 0.89 5.55 -3.43
N LYS A 133 0.40 6.11 -4.54
CA LYS A 133 1.22 6.36 -5.72
C LYS A 133 2.35 7.34 -5.43
N MET A 134 2.06 8.43 -4.73
CA MET A 134 3.06 9.39 -4.26
C MET A 134 4.08 8.75 -3.32
N SER A 135 3.66 7.87 -2.40
CA SER A 135 4.57 7.19 -1.48
C SER A 135 5.62 6.29 -2.17
N LEU A 136 5.42 5.99 -3.46
CA LEU A 136 6.39 5.22 -4.25
C LEU A 136 7.58 6.07 -4.74
N GLU A 137 7.49 7.40 -4.64
CA GLU A 137 8.57 8.31 -4.99
C GLU A 137 9.81 8.08 -4.13
N LYS A 138 10.98 7.98 -4.78
CA LYS A 138 12.24 7.59 -4.13
C LYS A 138 12.63 8.55 -3.00
N GLN A 139 12.36 9.84 -3.19
CA GLN A 139 12.65 10.89 -2.22
C GLN A 139 11.76 10.74 -0.97
N LEU A 140 10.46 10.52 -1.15
CA LEU A 140 9.53 10.27 -0.04
C LEU A 140 9.80 8.98 0.73
N LYS A 141 10.39 7.95 0.11
CA LYS A 141 10.78 6.72 0.81
C LYS A 141 11.92 6.91 1.83
N GLN A 142 12.65 8.04 1.76
CA GLN A 142 13.74 8.34 2.68
C GLN A 142 13.25 9.01 3.97
N ILE A 143 12.00 9.44 4.02
CA ILE A 143 11.41 10.13 5.18
C ILE A 143 10.33 9.27 5.86
N PRO A 144 10.15 9.39 7.18
CA PRO A 144 9.03 8.75 7.87
C PRO A 144 7.69 9.35 7.42
N LEU A 145 6.86 8.57 6.76
CA LEU A 145 5.54 9.00 6.24
C LEU A 145 4.42 8.90 7.30
N VAL A 146 4.67 9.37 8.52
CA VAL A 146 3.70 9.29 9.64
C VAL A 146 2.42 10.08 9.32
N ASP A 147 2.55 11.24 8.67
CA ASP A 147 1.40 12.05 8.26
C ASP A 147 0.54 11.33 7.21
N PHE A 148 1.15 10.59 6.28
CA PHE A 148 0.42 9.75 5.32
C PHE A 148 -0.34 8.64 6.05
N GLN A 149 0.32 7.98 7.00
CA GLN A 149 -0.31 6.93 7.81
C GLN A 149 -1.53 7.45 8.58
N SER A 150 -1.41 8.64 9.17
CA SER A 150 -2.50 9.31 9.86
C SER A 150 -3.67 9.61 8.91
N LEU A 151 -3.39 10.20 7.75
CA LEU A 151 -4.42 10.50 6.76
C LEU A 151 -5.07 9.22 6.20
N LEU A 152 -4.30 8.17 5.90
CA LEU A 152 -4.83 6.88 5.46
C LEU A 152 -5.79 6.28 6.49
N ILE A 153 -5.51 6.41 7.79
CA ILE A 153 -6.44 5.96 8.85
C ILE A 153 -7.76 6.71 8.76
N ASN A 154 -7.73 8.04 8.64
CA ASN A 154 -8.94 8.85 8.55
C ASN A 154 -9.74 8.53 7.29
N LEU A 155 -9.09 8.50 6.14
CA LEU A 155 -9.72 8.15 4.86
C LEU A 155 -10.34 6.75 4.92
N MET A 156 -9.59 5.74 5.35
CA MET A 156 -10.13 4.39 5.52
C MET A 156 -11.30 4.36 6.49
N LYS A 157 -11.29 5.13 7.59
CA LYS A 157 -12.40 5.20 8.57
C LYS A 157 -13.66 5.82 7.97
N ASN A 158 -13.50 6.80 7.06
CA ASN A 158 -14.59 7.60 6.50
C ASN A 158 -15.31 6.91 5.31
N ILE A 159 -14.80 5.80 4.79
CA ILE A 159 -15.53 4.99 3.79
C ILE A 159 -16.83 4.45 4.41
N ARG A 160 -17.98 4.71 3.80
CA ARG A 160 -19.27 4.29 4.35
C ARG A 160 -19.52 2.82 4.09
N ASP A 161 -19.38 2.38 2.83
CA ASP A 161 -19.56 0.97 2.44
C ASP A 161 -18.23 0.21 2.40
N TRP A 162 -17.61 0.06 3.57
CA TRP A 162 -16.30 -0.58 3.68
C TRP A 162 -16.26 -2.01 3.13
N ASN A 163 -17.32 -2.80 3.33
CA ASN A 163 -17.31 -4.21 2.93
C ASN A 163 -17.29 -4.38 1.41
N THR A 164 -17.96 -3.48 0.68
CA THR A 164 -17.95 -3.48 -0.79
C THR A 164 -16.70 -2.80 -1.34
N LYS A 165 -16.27 -1.69 -0.73
CA LYS A 165 -15.16 -0.87 -1.23
C LYS A 165 -13.77 -1.40 -0.90
N MET A 166 -13.61 -2.17 0.17
CA MET A 166 -12.30 -2.72 0.55
C MET A 166 -11.72 -3.66 -0.52
N PRO A 167 -12.47 -4.63 -1.09
CA PRO A 167 -11.96 -5.46 -2.18
C PRO A 167 -11.58 -4.66 -3.44
N GLU A 168 -12.42 -3.71 -3.87
CA GLU A 168 -12.12 -2.80 -4.99
C GLU A 168 -10.82 -2.04 -4.75
N LEU A 169 -10.66 -1.49 -3.54
CA LEU A 169 -9.46 -0.76 -3.14
C LEU A 169 -8.22 -1.65 -3.17
N CYS A 170 -8.28 -2.89 -2.69
CA CYS A 170 -7.16 -3.82 -2.75
C CYS A 170 -6.71 -4.11 -4.19
N LEU A 171 -7.65 -4.33 -5.11
CA LEU A 171 -7.35 -4.54 -6.52
C LEU A 171 -6.72 -3.29 -7.14
N ALA A 172 -7.27 -2.11 -6.86
CA ALA A 172 -6.74 -0.85 -7.36
C ALA A 172 -5.30 -0.58 -6.87
N ILE A 173 -5.03 -0.78 -5.56
CA ILE A 173 -3.68 -0.61 -5.00
C ILE A 173 -2.67 -1.56 -5.66
N ASN A 174 -3.09 -2.81 -5.92
CA ASN A 174 -2.27 -3.83 -6.56
C ASN A 174 -1.86 -3.46 -8.00
N GLU A 175 -2.64 -2.62 -8.69
CA GLU A 175 -2.32 -2.13 -10.03
C GLU A 175 -1.38 -0.92 -10.06
N LEU A 176 -1.11 -0.28 -8.92
CA LEU A 176 -0.21 0.88 -8.85
C LEU A 176 1.26 0.55 -9.19
N SER A 177 1.66 -0.72 -9.10
CA SER A 177 3.03 -1.17 -9.38
C SER A 177 3.07 -2.66 -9.76
N SER A 178 3.97 -3.01 -10.68
CA SER A 178 4.34 -4.40 -10.97
C SER A 178 5.54 -4.89 -10.14
N HIS A 179 6.29 -3.97 -9.53
CA HIS A 179 7.50 -4.31 -8.79
C HIS A 179 7.19 -4.89 -7.40
N PRO A 180 7.65 -6.09 -7.04
CA PRO A 180 7.30 -6.76 -5.78
C PRO A 180 7.62 -5.95 -4.52
N HIS A 181 8.78 -5.27 -4.51
CA HIS A 181 9.18 -4.44 -3.36
C HIS A 181 8.24 -3.24 -3.12
N ASN A 182 7.76 -2.62 -4.21
CA ASN A 182 6.83 -1.51 -4.11
C ASN A 182 5.49 -1.99 -3.57
N LEU A 183 5.00 -3.14 -4.04
CA LEU A 183 3.75 -3.72 -3.55
C LEU A 183 3.83 -4.05 -2.04
N LEU A 184 4.94 -4.62 -1.59
CA LEU A 184 5.17 -4.82 -0.15
C LEU A 184 5.22 -3.50 0.63
N TRP A 185 5.87 -2.47 0.08
CA TRP A 185 5.90 -1.14 0.68
C TRP A 185 4.49 -0.56 0.87
N LEU A 186 3.60 -0.68 -0.12
CA LEU A 186 2.22 -0.21 -0.01
C LEU A 186 1.47 -0.90 1.14
N VAL A 187 1.65 -2.21 1.32
CA VAL A 187 1.09 -2.96 2.46
C VAL A 187 1.65 -2.45 3.78
N GLN A 188 2.97 -2.27 3.87
CA GLN A 188 3.65 -1.85 5.10
C GLN A 188 3.35 -0.39 5.48
N LEU A 189 3.05 0.45 4.49
CA LEU A 189 2.63 1.82 4.72
C LEU A 189 1.29 1.87 5.47
N VAL A 190 0.37 0.93 5.21
CA VAL A 190 -0.92 0.88 5.91
C VAL A 190 -0.73 0.58 7.40
N PRO A 191 -1.28 1.41 8.31
CA PRO A 191 -1.26 1.13 9.74
C PRO A 191 -1.99 -0.16 10.14
N ASN A 192 -1.38 -0.97 11.01
CA ASN A 192 -1.98 -2.23 11.51
C ASN A 192 -2.67 -2.11 12.88
N TRP A 193 -2.65 -0.95 13.53
CA TRP A 193 -3.29 -0.77 14.84
C TRP A 193 -4.80 -0.51 14.75
N THR A 194 -5.34 -0.19 13.56
CA THR A 194 -6.79 -0.02 13.34
C THR A 194 -7.42 -1.27 12.72
N SER A 195 -8.73 -1.48 12.93
CA SER A 195 -9.43 -2.65 12.36
C SER A 195 -9.41 -2.64 10.82
N ARG A 196 -9.78 -1.52 10.19
CA ARG A 196 -9.80 -1.37 8.73
C ARG A 196 -8.41 -1.50 8.11
N GLY A 197 -7.38 -0.94 8.75
CA GLY A 197 -5.99 -1.08 8.28
C GLY A 197 -5.51 -2.54 8.30
N ARG A 198 -5.89 -3.34 9.30
CA ARG A 198 -5.60 -4.77 9.32
C ARG A 198 -6.33 -5.54 8.23
N GLN A 199 -7.63 -5.28 8.06
CA GLN A 199 -8.43 -5.90 7.01
C GLN A 199 -7.83 -5.61 5.63
N LEU A 200 -7.45 -4.34 5.38
CA LEU A 200 -6.80 -3.93 4.14
C LEU A 200 -5.46 -4.64 3.94
N ARG A 201 -4.57 -4.66 4.95
CA ARG A 201 -3.26 -5.36 4.87
C ARG A 201 -3.42 -6.84 4.56
N GLN A 202 -4.34 -7.53 5.23
CA GLN A 202 -4.59 -8.95 5.03
C GLN A 202 -5.09 -9.23 3.61
N CYS A 203 -6.14 -8.52 3.18
CA CYS A 203 -6.73 -8.71 1.86
C CYS A 203 -5.76 -8.31 0.74
N LEU A 204 -5.13 -7.14 0.83
CA LEU A 204 -4.15 -6.65 -0.13
C LEU A 204 -2.96 -7.60 -0.25
N SER A 205 -2.48 -8.16 0.87
CA SER A 205 -1.38 -9.13 0.84
C SER A 205 -1.75 -10.39 0.07
N LEU A 206 -2.99 -10.89 0.20
CA LEU A 206 -3.46 -12.03 -0.60
C LEU A 206 -3.57 -11.68 -2.09
N VAL A 207 -4.08 -10.50 -2.44
CA VAL A 207 -4.14 -10.02 -3.83
C VAL A 207 -2.74 -10.01 -4.44
N ILE A 208 -1.78 -9.42 -3.72
CA ILE A 208 -0.39 -9.30 -4.19
C ILE A 208 0.27 -10.67 -4.28
N ILE A 209 0.10 -11.56 -3.29
CA ILE A 209 0.64 -12.93 -3.36
C ILE A 209 0.12 -13.65 -4.60
N SER A 210 -1.19 -13.56 -4.88
CA SER A 210 -1.79 -14.16 -6.08
C SER A 210 -1.14 -13.64 -7.35
N LYS A 211 -1.00 -12.31 -7.47
CA LYS A 211 -0.34 -11.65 -8.62
C LYS A 211 1.10 -12.10 -8.78
N LEU A 212 1.87 -12.13 -7.69
CA LEU A 212 3.30 -12.46 -7.71
C LEU A 212 3.59 -13.94 -7.98
N LEU A 213 2.61 -14.83 -7.76
CA LEU A 213 2.71 -16.26 -8.05
C LEU A 213 2.16 -16.63 -9.44
N ASP A 214 1.66 -15.66 -10.20
CA ASP A 214 0.93 -15.83 -11.47
C ASP A 214 -0.32 -16.72 -11.33
N GLU A 215 -0.96 -16.68 -10.16
CA GLU A 215 -2.22 -17.39 -9.90
C GLU A 215 -3.41 -16.54 -10.37
N LYS A 216 -4.42 -17.20 -10.98
CA LYS A 216 -5.65 -16.51 -11.36
C LYS A 216 -6.24 -15.87 -10.11
N HIS A 217 -6.64 -14.60 -10.21
CA HIS A 217 -7.38 -13.93 -9.15
C HIS A 217 -8.68 -14.70 -8.88
N GLU A 218 -8.65 -15.59 -7.90
CA GLU A 218 -9.86 -16.11 -7.27
C GLU A 218 -10.46 -14.98 -6.42
N ASP A 219 -11.78 -14.93 -6.32
CA ASP A 219 -12.48 -13.99 -5.43
C ASP A 219 -11.91 -14.15 -4.01
N ILE A 220 -11.06 -13.21 -3.58
CA ILE A 220 -10.38 -13.32 -2.30
C ILE A 220 -11.44 -13.22 -1.21
N PRO A 221 -11.62 -14.29 -0.42
CA PRO A 221 -12.73 -14.34 0.52
C PRO A 221 -12.53 -13.30 1.61
N ASN A 222 -13.60 -12.59 1.96
CA ASN A 222 -13.60 -11.59 3.05
C ASN A 222 -13.60 -12.23 4.45
N THR A 223 -13.59 -13.56 4.55
CA THR A 223 -13.63 -14.29 5.83
C THR A 223 -12.26 -14.87 6.20
N ASN A 224 -11.75 -14.52 7.38
CA ASN A 224 -10.43 -14.92 7.89
C ASN A 224 -10.12 -16.43 7.75
N ASN A 225 -11.09 -17.32 7.96
CA ASN A 225 -10.83 -18.76 7.87
C ASN A 225 -10.57 -19.24 6.43
N LEU A 226 -11.26 -18.65 5.45
CA LEU A 226 -11.09 -18.97 4.03
C LEU A 226 -9.79 -18.37 3.48
N GLN A 227 -9.36 -17.23 4.02
CA GLN A 227 -8.07 -16.62 3.68
C GLN A 227 -6.88 -17.52 4.04
N ILE A 228 -6.96 -18.23 5.17
CA ILE A 228 -5.86 -19.11 5.60
C ILE A 228 -5.76 -20.38 4.75
N SER A 229 -6.88 -20.94 4.26
CA SER A 229 -6.81 -22.09 3.35
C SER A 229 -6.17 -21.72 2.00
N VAL A 230 -6.47 -20.54 1.48
CA VAL A 230 -5.80 -19.99 0.29
C VAL A 230 -4.30 -19.80 0.54
N LEU A 231 -3.93 -19.29 1.72
CA LEU A 231 -2.52 -19.10 2.09
C LEU A 231 -1.72 -20.40 2.14
N LEU A 232 -2.33 -21.50 2.61
CA LEU A 232 -1.71 -22.83 2.58
C LEU A 232 -1.34 -23.27 1.16
N ARG A 233 -2.23 -23.04 0.18
CA ARG A 233 -1.98 -23.34 -1.23
C ARG A 233 -0.82 -22.51 -1.77
N TYR A 234 -0.77 -21.22 -1.44
CA TYR A 234 0.30 -20.32 -1.89
C TYR A 234 1.67 -20.67 -1.31
N LEU A 235 1.76 -21.05 -0.04
CA LEU A 235 3.03 -21.44 0.59
C LEU A 235 3.76 -22.57 -0.15
N VAL A 236 3.03 -23.50 -0.75
CA VAL A 236 3.64 -24.60 -1.54
C VAL A 236 4.43 -24.06 -2.73
N GLN A 237 3.99 -22.93 -3.30
CA GLN A 237 4.59 -22.32 -4.49
C GLN A 237 5.71 -21.31 -4.18
N MET A 238 5.87 -20.93 -2.91
CA MET A 238 6.89 -19.97 -2.47
C MET A 238 8.27 -20.60 -2.29
N LYS A 239 8.47 -21.86 -2.70
CA LYS A 239 9.77 -22.52 -2.70
C LYS A 239 10.76 -21.74 -3.55
N PRO A 240 11.92 -21.32 -3.00
CA PRO A 240 12.98 -20.67 -3.77
C PRO A 240 13.34 -21.45 -5.05
N SER A 241 13.43 -22.77 -4.98
CA SER A 241 13.79 -23.62 -6.13
C SER A 241 12.70 -23.66 -7.21
N ASP A 242 11.41 -23.67 -6.84
CA ASP A 242 10.33 -23.66 -7.83
C ASP A 242 10.15 -22.27 -8.46
N LEU A 243 10.32 -21.20 -7.68
CA LEU A 243 10.37 -19.83 -8.21
C LEU A 243 11.54 -19.65 -9.17
N LEU A 244 12.73 -20.16 -8.83
CA LEU A 244 13.90 -20.15 -9.71
C LEU A 244 13.62 -20.90 -11.01
N LYS A 245 13.03 -22.10 -10.94
CA LYS A 245 12.62 -22.86 -12.14
C LYS A 245 11.66 -22.05 -13.02
N LYS A 246 10.63 -21.42 -12.43
CA LYS A 246 9.68 -20.56 -13.17
C LYS A 246 10.41 -19.41 -13.88
N MET A 247 11.32 -18.72 -13.18
CA MET A 247 12.11 -17.62 -13.74
C MET A 247 13.05 -18.07 -14.87
N VAL A 248 13.70 -19.24 -14.72
CA VAL A 248 14.54 -19.85 -15.75
C VAL A 248 13.73 -20.19 -17.01
N LEU A 249 12.56 -20.79 -16.84
CA LEU A 249 11.66 -21.12 -17.96
C LEU A 249 11.20 -19.85 -18.69
N LYS A 250 10.81 -18.81 -17.95
CA LYS A 250 10.42 -17.52 -18.52
C LYS A 250 11.55 -16.88 -19.32
N ARG A 251 12.77 -16.86 -18.77
CA ARG A 251 13.94 -16.31 -19.46
C ARG A 251 14.30 -17.08 -20.73
N ARG A 252 14.16 -18.42 -20.73
CA ARG A 252 14.36 -19.23 -21.95
C ARG A 252 13.29 -18.95 -23.01
N ALA A 253 12.06 -18.68 -22.62
CA ALA A 253 11.00 -18.30 -23.56
C ALA A 253 11.25 -16.92 -24.19
N GLU A 254 11.75 -15.97 -23.42
CA GLU A 254 12.12 -14.62 -23.91
C GLU A 254 13.37 -14.64 -24.80
N GLN A 255 14.32 -15.55 -24.55
CA GLN A 255 15.57 -15.69 -25.29
C GLN A 255 15.87 -17.18 -25.61
N PRO A 256 15.25 -17.76 -26.65
CA PRO A 256 15.35 -19.19 -26.96
C PRO A 256 16.77 -19.66 -27.30
N ASN A 257 17.59 -18.76 -27.84
CA ASN A 257 18.97 -19.05 -28.26
C ASN A 257 20.01 -18.63 -27.20
N GLY A 258 19.58 -18.07 -26.06
CA GLY A 258 20.47 -17.63 -25.00
C GLY A 258 20.89 -18.78 -24.09
N THR A 259 22.19 -19.00 -23.93
CA THR A 259 22.71 -19.91 -22.89
C THR A 259 22.60 -19.25 -21.52
N ILE A 260 22.01 -19.97 -20.56
CA ILE A 260 22.04 -19.54 -19.15
C ILE A 260 23.40 -19.97 -18.59
N ASP A 261 24.32 -19.02 -18.51
CA ASP A 261 25.58 -19.22 -17.81
C ASP A 261 25.41 -19.18 -16.28
N ASP A 262 26.47 -19.54 -15.57
CA ASP A 262 26.47 -19.59 -14.10
C ASP A 262 26.21 -18.22 -13.45
N SER A 263 26.62 -17.13 -14.10
CA SER A 263 26.42 -15.77 -13.59
C SER A 263 24.95 -15.35 -13.66
N LEU A 264 24.29 -15.66 -14.77
CA LEU A 264 22.88 -15.38 -15.00
C LEU A 264 21.99 -16.25 -14.12
N HIS A 265 22.38 -17.51 -13.93
CA HIS A 265 21.72 -18.43 -13.00
C HIS A 265 21.80 -17.92 -11.56
N LEU A 266 22.98 -17.45 -11.13
CA LEU A 266 23.16 -16.86 -9.79
C LEU A 266 22.30 -15.61 -9.59
N GLU A 267 22.15 -14.77 -10.61
CA GLU A 267 21.29 -13.58 -10.54
C GLU A 267 19.81 -13.96 -10.42
N LEU A 268 19.34 -14.94 -11.21
CA LEU A 268 17.98 -15.47 -11.09
C LEU A 268 17.72 -16.09 -9.73
N GLU A 269 18.72 -16.79 -9.17
CA GLU A 269 18.62 -17.34 -7.82
C GLU A 269 18.43 -16.24 -6.78
N LYS A 270 19.24 -15.16 -6.82
CA LYS A 270 19.07 -14.00 -5.94
C LYS A 270 17.66 -13.40 -6.06
N GLN A 271 17.14 -13.28 -7.28
CA GLN A 271 15.79 -12.77 -7.55
C GLN A 271 14.70 -13.69 -6.99
N ALA A 272 14.84 -15.01 -7.14
CA ALA A 272 13.90 -15.99 -6.58
C ALA A 272 13.88 -15.96 -5.05
N TYR A 273 15.04 -15.87 -4.40
CA TYR A 273 15.13 -15.71 -2.95
C TYR A 273 14.57 -14.38 -2.46
N TYR A 274 14.82 -13.28 -3.19
CA TYR A 274 14.24 -11.99 -2.86
C TYR A 274 12.72 -11.96 -3.02
N LEU A 275 12.19 -12.60 -4.05
CA LEU A 275 10.75 -12.79 -4.23
C LEU A 275 10.16 -13.64 -3.09
N THR A 276 10.83 -14.74 -2.72
CA THR A 276 10.46 -15.56 -1.55
C THR A 276 10.41 -14.72 -0.28
N TYR A 277 11.42 -13.88 -0.05
CA TYR A 277 11.49 -12.97 1.09
C TYR A 277 10.27 -12.03 1.13
N ILE A 278 9.90 -11.43 0.00
CA ILE A 278 8.73 -10.54 -0.10
C ILE A 278 7.44 -11.31 0.16
N LEU A 279 7.26 -12.47 -0.48
CA LEU A 279 6.08 -13.31 -0.30
C LEU A 279 5.90 -13.74 1.16
N LEU A 280 6.98 -14.07 1.86
CA LEU A 280 6.94 -14.42 3.29
C LEU A 280 6.53 -13.24 4.18
N HIS A 281 6.95 -12.01 3.87
CA HIS A 281 6.46 -10.83 4.59
C HIS A 281 4.95 -10.67 4.41
N LEU A 282 4.45 -10.80 3.17
CA LEU A 282 3.01 -10.74 2.87
C LEU A 282 2.25 -11.87 3.60
N VAL A 283 2.79 -13.09 3.64
CA VAL A 283 2.24 -14.20 4.45
C VAL A 283 2.13 -13.82 5.92
N GLY A 284 3.13 -13.14 6.46
CA GLY A 284 3.14 -12.60 7.81
C GLY A 284 1.95 -11.65 8.06
N GLU A 285 1.58 -10.84 7.09
CA GLU A 285 0.45 -9.91 7.16
C GLU A 285 -0.91 -10.63 7.15
N VAL A 286 -1.10 -11.58 6.23
CA VAL A 286 -2.35 -12.37 6.15
C VAL A 286 -2.60 -13.14 7.45
N SER A 287 -1.53 -13.67 8.03
CA SER A 287 -1.60 -14.53 9.22
C SER A 287 -1.70 -13.76 10.56
N CYS A 288 -1.74 -12.42 10.54
CA CYS A 288 -1.96 -11.61 11.74
C CYS A 288 -3.43 -11.63 12.17
N SER A 289 -3.90 -12.68 12.86
CA SER A 289 -5.25 -12.71 13.43
C SER A 289 -5.27 -12.22 14.88
N HIS A 290 -6.18 -11.30 15.21
CA HIS A 290 -6.43 -10.86 16.60
C HIS A 290 -7.54 -11.63 17.31
N SER A 291 -8.31 -12.43 16.58
CA SER A 291 -9.24 -13.39 17.17
C SER A 291 -8.54 -14.74 17.26
N PHE A 292 -8.57 -15.37 18.44
CA PHE A 292 -7.99 -16.69 18.71
C PHE A 292 -9.12 -17.69 18.92
N SER A 293 -9.64 -18.27 17.84
CA SER A 293 -10.62 -19.35 17.89
C SER A 293 -9.96 -20.71 17.79
N SER A 294 -10.61 -21.75 18.34
CA SER A 294 -10.14 -23.13 18.23
C SER A 294 -10.03 -23.62 16.78
N GLY A 295 -10.90 -23.12 15.88
CA GLY A 295 -10.81 -23.36 14.44
C GLY A 295 -9.52 -22.82 13.82
N GLN A 296 -9.02 -21.66 14.26
CA GLN A 296 -7.78 -21.08 13.75
C GLN A 296 -6.54 -21.86 14.17
N ARG A 297 -6.52 -22.48 15.35
CA ARG A 297 -5.38 -23.30 15.82
C ARG A 297 -5.00 -24.38 14.80
N LYS A 298 -5.99 -25.13 14.28
CA LYS A 298 -5.74 -26.18 13.27
C LYS A 298 -5.09 -25.62 12.00
N HIS A 299 -5.53 -24.44 11.57
CA HIS A 299 -4.98 -23.78 10.40
C HIS A 299 -3.51 -23.37 10.60
N PHE A 300 -3.18 -22.78 11.76
CA PHE A 300 -1.79 -22.41 12.09
C PHE A 300 -0.87 -23.64 12.18
N VAL A 301 -1.34 -24.77 12.72
CA VAL A 301 -0.55 -26.01 12.73
C VAL A 301 -0.22 -26.45 11.29
N HIS A 302 -1.20 -26.42 10.39
CA HIS A 302 -0.96 -26.73 8.98
C HIS A 302 -0.02 -25.71 8.32
N LEU A 303 -0.15 -24.41 8.62
CA LEU A 303 0.71 -23.37 8.09
C LEU A 303 2.17 -23.59 8.53
N CYS A 304 2.41 -23.90 9.80
CA CYS A 304 3.74 -24.26 10.30
C CYS A 304 4.33 -25.45 9.52
N GLY A 305 3.56 -26.54 9.39
CA GLY A 305 4.01 -27.72 8.66
C GLY A 305 4.31 -27.42 7.18
N ALA A 306 3.48 -26.62 6.51
CA ALA A 306 3.69 -26.21 5.13
C ALA A 306 4.93 -25.31 4.98
N LEU A 307 5.11 -24.34 5.88
CA LEU A 307 6.26 -23.43 5.89
C LEU A 307 7.58 -24.19 6.08
N GLU A 308 7.61 -25.16 6.99
CA GLU A 308 8.79 -26.01 7.18
C GLU A 308 9.06 -26.90 5.98
N LYS A 309 8.04 -27.67 5.55
CA LYS A 309 8.18 -28.65 4.47
C LYS A 309 8.54 -28.01 3.12
N HIS A 310 7.93 -26.87 2.81
CA HIS A 310 8.02 -26.27 1.48
C HIS A 310 9.06 -25.16 1.44
N VAL A 311 9.13 -24.25 2.40
CA VAL A 311 10.09 -23.13 2.31
C VAL A 311 11.39 -23.45 3.04
N LYS A 312 11.33 -23.81 4.33
CA LYS A 312 12.53 -24.03 5.17
C LYS A 312 13.44 -25.13 4.62
N CYS A 313 12.88 -26.30 4.30
CA CYS A 313 13.66 -27.45 3.80
C CYS A 313 14.25 -27.23 2.40
N ASP A 314 13.72 -26.28 1.61
CA ASP A 314 14.24 -25.97 0.28
C ASP A 314 15.46 -25.04 0.31
N ILE A 315 15.65 -24.31 1.42
CA ILE A 315 16.78 -23.39 1.59
C ILE A 315 18.05 -24.18 1.93
N ARG A 316 18.96 -24.27 0.96
CA ARG A 316 20.31 -24.83 1.18
C ARG A 316 21.23 -23.77 1.81
N GLU A 317 21.75 -24.08 2.99
CA GLU A 317 22.67 -23.19 3.70
C GLU A 317 24.03 -23.10 3.03
N ASP A 318 24.51 -21.87 2.90
CA ASP A 318 25.87 -21.56 2.51
C ASP A 318 26.26 -20.25 3.22
N ALA A 319 27.33 -20.28 4.00
CA ALA A 319 27.81 -19.14 4.78
C ALA A 319 28.18 -17.92 3.90
N ARG A 320 28.43 -18.12 2.60
CA ARG A 320 28.76 -17.06 1.64
C ARG A 320 27.53 -16.40 1.04
N LEU A 321 26.35 -17.04 1.15
CA LEU A 321 25.12 -16.63 0.47
C LEU A 321 24.13 -16.02 1.47
N PHE A 322 24.48 -14.84 1.98
CA PHE A 322 23.71 -14.11 3.01
C PHE A 322 22.22 -13.92 2.69
N TYR A 323 21.86 -13.82 1.40
CA TYR A 323 20.45 -13.68 1.00
C TYR A 323 19.62 -14.92 1.37
N ARG A 324 20.19 -16.13 1.34
CA ARG A 324 19.51 -17.37 1.76
C ARG A 324 19.27 -17.37 3.26
N THR A 325 20.27 -16.95 4.03
CA THR A 325 20.18 -16.82 5.49
C THR A 325 19.10 -15.83 5.91
N LYS A 326 18.95 -14.70 5.21
CA LYS A 326 17.86 -13.72 5.48
C LYS A 326 16.47 -14.34 5.33
N VAL A 327 16.26 -15.16 4.30
CA VAL A 327 14.98 -15.87 4.10
C VAL A 327 14.78 -16.90 5.22
N LYS A 328 15.81 -17.67 5.58
CA LYS A 328 15.72 -18.68 6.65
C LYS A 328 15.41 -18.06 8.02
N ASP A 329 16.02 -16.92 8.35
CA ASP A 329 15.71 -16.16 9.57
C ASP A 329 14.25 -15.68 9.58
N LEU A 330 13.77 -15.13 8.46
CA LEU A 330 12.37 -14.71 8.33
C LEU A 330 11.40 -15.90 8.52
N VAL A 331 11.70 -17.05 7.90
CA VAL A 331 10.93 -18.30 8.10
C VAL A 331 10.88 -18.68 9.58
N ALA A 332 12.01 -18.63 10.28
CA ALA A 332 12.07 -18.96 11.71
C ALA A 332 11.22 -18.00 12.57
N ARG A 333 11.25 -16.70 12.27
CA ARG A 333 10.43 -15.68 12.97
C ARG A 333 8.93 -15.89 12.74
N ILE A 334 8.51 -16.14 11.50
CA ILE A 334 7.11 -16.42 11.17
C ILE A 334 6.65 -17.70 11.89
N HIS A 335 7.45 -18.77 11.82
CA HIS A 335 7.16 -20.01 12.51
C HIS A 335 7.03 -19.80 14.03
N GLY A 336 7.97 -19.09 14.65
CA GLY A 336 7.93 -18.77 16.08
C GLY A 336 6.65 -18.03 16.48
N LYS A 337 6.27 -17.00 15.71
CA LYS A 337 5.03 -16.24 15.92
C LYS A 337 3.79 -17.13 15.81
N TRP A 338 3.72 -18.02 14.83
CA TRP A 338 2.60 -18.96 14.71
C TRP A 338 2.56 -19.99 15.83
N GLN A 339 3.72 -20.48 16.30
CA GLN A 339 3.78 -21.37 17.46
C GLN A 339 3.27 -20.69 18.74
N GLU A 340 3.64 -19.43 18.96
CA GLU A 340 3.11 -18.62 20.07
C GLU A 340 1.58 -18.51 20.00
N ILE A 341 1.03 -18.20 18.81
CA ILE A 341 -0.42 -18.15 18.58
C ILE A 341 -1.08 -19.50 18.88
N ILE A 342 -0.49 -20.61 18.40
CA ILE A 342 -0.99 -21.96 18.65
C ILE A 342 -1.04 -22.22 20.15
N GLN A 343 0.04 -21.94 20.89
CA GLN A 343 0.12 -22.16 22.33
C GLN A 343 -0.93 -21.36 23.10
N ASN A 344 -1.20 -20.11 22.68
CA ASN A 344 -2.16 -19.22 23.32
C ASN A 344 -3.64 -19.56 22.99
N CYS A 345 -3.90 -20.30 21.90
CA CYS A 345 -5.24 -20.80 21.59
C CYS A 345 -5.60 -21.99 22.52
N ARG A 346 -6.51 -21.77 23.48
CA ARG A 346 -7.02 -22.83 24.36
C ARG A 346 -7.64 -23.98 23.53
N PRO A 347 -7.30 -25.25 23.80
CA PRO A 347 -8.01 -26.37 23.19
C PRO A 347 -9.48 -26.34 23.63
N THR A 348 -10.40 -26.56 22.69
CA THR A 348 -11.82 -26.76 22.99
C THR A 348 -11.92 -27.85 24.05
N GLN A 349 -12.48 -27.55 25.23
CA GLN A 349 -12.81 -28.59 26.19
C GLN A 349 -13.76 -29.56 25.48
N VAL A 350 -13.27 -30.78 25.26
CA VAL A 350 -14.12 -31.90 24.83
C VAL A 350 -15.00 -32.17 26.04
N SER A 351 -16.25 -31.69 26.00
CA SER A 351 -17.27 -32.10 26.95
C SER A 351 -17.54 -33.58 26.69
N PHE A 352 -16.95 -34.43 27.51
CA PHE A 352 -17.40 -35.81 27.61
C PHE A 352 -18.77 -35.77 28.29
N TYR A 353 -19.82 -35.98 27.50
CA TYR A 353 -21.17 -36.25 28.00
C TYR A 353 -21.25 -37.65 28.60
#